data_AF-A0A7K3E3Q1-F1
#
_entry.id   AF-A0A7K3E3Q1-F1
#
_cell.length_a   1.000
_cell.length_b   1.000
_cell.length_c   1.000
_cell.angle_alpha   90.00
_cell.angle_beta   90.00
_cell.angle_gamma   90.00
#
_symmetry.space_group_name_H-M   'P 1'
#
loop_
_entity.id
_entity.type
_entity.pdbx_description
1 polymer ?
#
loop_
_entity_poly.entity_id
_entity_poly.type
_entity_poly.pdbx_seq_one_letter_code
_entity_poly.pdbx_strand_id
1 'polypeptide(L)'
;MPLHEDAGGDQVWERKTTECTSTTQSTYAQGHDAKLRKFLVSAGVAGHRVHRAEGNIVIVKDPARVAADLGWESDVRAAIDRGKRAS
;
A
#
# COMPACT_ATOMS: atom_id res chain seq x y z
N MET A 1 6.58 -1.02 12.80
CA MET A 1 7.56 -1.01 13.92
C MET A 1 7.31 -2.26 14.75
N PRO A 2 8.34 -2.99 15.19
CA PRO A 2 8.16 -4.14 16.07
C PRO A 2 7.51 -3.71 17.39
N LEU A 3 6.56 -4.50 17.92
CA LEU A 3 5.79 -4.13 19.12
C LEU A 3 6.46 -4.63 20.41
N HIS A 4 6.94 -5.88 20.44
CA HIS A 4 7.81 -6.45 21.48
C HIS A 4 8.40 -7.81 21.01
N GLU A 5 9.36 -8.38 21.76
CA GLU A 5 9.88 -9.74 21.58
C GLU A 5 9.10 -10.74 22.43
N ASP A 6 8.68 -11.89 21.86
CA ASP A 6 7.99 -12.93 22.63
C ASP A 6 8.96 -13.72 23.53
N ALA A 7 8.42 -14.62 24.37
CA ALA A 7 9.21 -15.39 25.33
C ALA A 7 10.24 -16.35 24.69
N GLY A 8 10.17 -16.60 23.38
CA GLY A 8 11.13 -17.37 22.59
C GLY A 8 12.17 -16.52 21.84
N GLY A 9 12.10 -15.19 21.93
CA GLY A 9 13.01 -14.26 21.25
C GLY A 9 12.58 -13.93 19.81
N ASP A 10 11.36 -14.29 19.41
CA ASP A 10 10.83 -13.92 18.10
C ASP A 10 10.25 -12.50 18.14
N GLN A 11 10.60 -11.69 17.14
CA GLN A 11 10.11 -10.32 17.00
C GLN A 11 8.64 -10.33 16.56
N VAL A 12 7.75 -9.80 17.40
CA VAL A 12 6.32 -9.72 17.11
C VAL A 12 6.01 -8.43 16.35
N TRP A 13 5.46 -8.59 15.14
CA TRP A 13 5.14 -7.50 14.22
C TRP A 13 3.66 -7.08 14.31
N GLU A 14 3.40 -5.77 14.26
CA GLU A 14 2.03 -5.25 14.21
C GLU A 14 1.34 -5.62 12.88
N ARG A 15 0.32 -6.47 12.92
CA ARG A 15 -0.49 -6.79 11.74
C ARG A 15 -1.49 -5.67 11.48
N LYS A 16 -1.29 -4.89 10.41
CA LYS A 16 -2.27 -3.93 9.90
C LYS A 16 -3.00 -4.51 8.69
N THR A 17 -4.30 -4.75 8.81
CA THR A 17 -5.18 -5.21 7.73
C THR A 17 -6.30 -4.21 7.48
N THR A 18 -6.84 -4.16 6.26
CA THR A 18 -7.99 -3.32 5.88
C THR A 18 -9.33 -4.06 5.91
N GLU A 19 -9.32 -5.39 6.17
CA GLU A 19 -10.51 -6.25 6.26
C GLU A 19 -11.52 -6.18 5.10
N CYS A 20 -11.10 -5.65 3.94
CA CYS A 20 -12.02 -5.41 2.83
C CYS A 20 -12.21 -6.69 1.98
N THR A 21 -13.46 -7.11 1.80
CA THR A 21 -13.87 -8.33 1.07
C THR A 21 -14.68 -8.06 -0.20
N SER A 22 -14.75 -6.80 -0.66
CA SER A 22 -15.60 -6.39 -1.80
C SER A 22 -14.90 -6.59 -3.15
N THR A 23 -15.60 -7.19 -4.12
CA THR A 23 -15.10 -7.52 -5.49
C THR A 23 -15.67 -6.62 -6.60
N THR A 24 -16.40 -5.55 -6.27
CA THR A 24 -16.95 -4.61 -7.26
C THR A 24 -15.87 -3.64 -7.72
N GLN A 25 -15.73 -3.43 -9.05
CA GLN A 25 -14.74 -2.51 -9.63
C GLN A 25 -14.77 -1.15 -8.90
N SER A 26 -13.68 -0.84 -8.18
CA SER A 26 -13.58 0.26 -7.23
C SER A 26 -13.64 1.63 -7.90
N THR A 27 -14.82 2.22 -7.96
CA THR A 27 -14.94 3.68 -7.91
C THR A 27 -14.35 4.12 -6.57
N TYR A 28 -13.24 4.85 -6.60
CA TYR A 28 -12.53 5.35 -5.42
C TYR A 28 -13.49 5.86 -4.34
N ALA A 29 -13.55 5.18 -3.20
CA ALA A 29 -14.36 5.61 -2.08
C ALA A 29 -13.53 6.55 -1.20
N GLN A 30 -13.84 7.84 -1.24
CA GLN A 30 -13.22 8.82 -0.35
C GLN A 30 -13.40 8.39 1.11
N GLY A 31 -12.29 8.21 1.82
CA GLY A 31 -12.25 7.75 3.21
C GLY A 31 -11.65 6.34 3.33
N HIS A 32 -12.26 5.34 2.70
CA HIS A 32 -11.79 3.95 2.75
C HIS A 32 -10.41 3.80 2.06
N ASP A 33 -10.26 4.40 0.89
CA ASP A 33 -9.09 4.20 0.03
C ASP A 33 -8.01 5.27 0.19
N ALA A 34 -8.32 6.35 0.91
CA ALA A 34 -7.45 7.52 1.04
C ALA A 34 -6.11 7.16 1.73
N LYS A 35 -6.14 6.23 2.68
CA LYS A 35 -4.94 5.76 3.39
C LYS A 35 -4.04 4.94 2.48
N LEU A 36 -4.63 4.03 1.70
CA LEU A 36 -3.90 3.20 0.74
C LEU A 36 -3.27 4.06 -0.35
N ARG A 37 -4.04 5.01 -0.91
CA ARG A 37 -3.52 5.97 -1.89
C ARG A 37 -2.32 6.76 -1.35
N LYS A 38 -2.43 7.36 -0.16
CA LYS A 38 -1.31 8.10 0.46
C LYS A 38 -0.08 7.22 0.65
N PHE A 39 -0.28 5.98 1.12
CA PHE A 39 0.80 5.02 1.27
C PHE A 39 1.52 4.73 -0.06
N LEU A 40 0.77 4.41 -1.13
CA LEU A 40 1.35 4.14 -2.46
C LEU A 40 2.15 5.33 -3.00
N VAL A 41 1.63 6.55 -2.82
CA VAL A 41 2.35 7.77 -3.23
C VAL A 41 3.64 7.94 -2.44
N SER A 42 3.60 7.82 -1.09
CA SER A 42 4.81 7.95 -0.27
C SER A 42 5.86 6.90 -0.60
N ALA A 43 5.46 5.64 -0.80
CA ALA A 43 6.36 4.56 -1.20
C ALA A 43 6.97 4.83 -2.57
N GLY A 44 6.18 5.34 -3.53
CA GLY A 44 6.68 5.67 -4.87
C GLY A 44 7.62 6.86 -4.92
N VAL A 45 7.38 7.89 -4.08
CA VAL A 45 8.29 9.03 -3.92
C VAL A 45 9.64 8.56 -3.36
N ALA A 46 9.61 7.71 -2.32
CA ALA A 46 10.81 7.15 -1.71
C ALA A 46 11.48 6.02 -2.53
N GLY A 47 10.90 5.60 -3.65
CA GLY A 47 11.46 4.55 -4.51
C GLY A 47 11.33 3.12 -3.95
N HIS A 48 10.39 2.88 -3.05
CA HIS A 48 10.14 1.57 -2.45
C HIS A 48 9.15 0.73 -3.26
N ARG A 49 9.32 -0.59 -3.20
CA ARG A 49 8.33 -1.57 -3.68
C ARG A 49 7.28 -1.83 -2.60
N VAL A 50 6.09 -2.22 -3.03
CA VAL A 50 4.95 -2.50 -2.17
C VAL A 50 4.70 -4.01 -2.15
N HIS A 51 4.56 -4.55 -0.94
CA HIS A 51 4.16 -5.94 -0.72
C HIS A 51 2.66 -5.95 -0.44
N ARG A 52 1.89 -6.58 -1.32
CA ARG A 52 0.45 -6.80 -1.15
C ARG A 52 0.24 -8.26 -0.79
N ALA A 53 -0.29 -8.51 0.40
CA ALA A 53 -0.70 -9.84 0.82
C ALA A 53 -2.18 -10.07 0.48
N GLU A 54 -2.47 -11.16 -0.24
CA GLU A 54 -3.82 -11.63 -0.53
C GLU A 54 -3.91 -13.11 -0.16
N GLY A 55 -4.61 -13.42 0.94
CA GLY A 55 -4.62 -14.77 1.50
C GLY A 55 -3.21 -15.24 1.85
N ASN A 56 -2.78 -16.36 1.24
CA ASN A 56 -1.45 -16.95 1.42
C ASN A 56 -0.41 -16.48 0.37
N ILE A 57 -0.76 -15.52 -0.50
CA ILE A 57 0.12 -15.05 -1.57
C ILE A 57 0.60 -13.64 -1.22
N VAL A 58 1.92 -13.43 -1.32
CA VAL A 58 2.53 -12.11 -1.23
C VAL A 58 3.00 -11.71 -2.63
N ILE A 59 2.46 -10.59 -3.11
CA ILE A 59 2.78 -10.02 -4.40
C ILE A 59 3.62 -8.76 -4.17
N VAL A 60 4.81 -8.72 -4.75
CA VAL A 60 5.70 -7.55 -4.71
C VAL A 60 5.59 -6.79 -6.02
N LYS A 61 5.13 -5.54 -5.97
CA LYS A 61 4.91 -4.69 -7.15
C LYS A 61 5.33 -3.25 -6.88
N ASP A 62 5.58 -2.51 -7.95
CA ASP A 62 5.74 -1.07 -7.85
C ASP A 62 4.43 -0.42 -7.39
N PRO A 63 4.48 0.69 -6.64
CA PRO A 63 3.29 1.36 -6.13
C PRO A 63 2.29 1.76 -7.23
N ALA A 64 2.80 2.18 -8.40
CA ALA A 64 1.98 2.50 -9.56
C ALA A 64 1.29 1.27 -10.16
N ARG A 65 1.92 0.09 -10.10
CA ARG A 65 1.34 -1.18 -10.56
C ARG A 65 0.28 -1.69 -9.59
N VAL A 66 0.48 -1.53 -8.28
CA VAL A 66 -0.56 -1.79 -7.29
C VAL A 66 -1.75 -0.84 -7.51
N ALA A 67 -1.50 0.43 -7.82
CA ALA A 67 -2.55 1.38 -8.17
C ALA A 67 -3.27 1.01 -9.47
N ALA A 68 -2.58 0.44 -10.46
CA ALA A 68 -3.18 -0.04 -11.71
C ALA A 68 -4.18 -1.18 -11.46
N ASP A 69 -3.84 -2.14 -10.59
CA ASP A 69 -4.76 -3.21 -10.18
C ASP A 69 -6.04 -2.66 -9.51
N LEU A 70 -5.98 -1.44 -8.96
CA LEU A 70 -7.09 -0.74 -8.29
C LEU A 70 -7.80 0.26 -9.21
N GLY A 71 -7.33 0.46 -10.44
CA GLY A 71 -7.87 1.45 -11.37
C GLY A 71 -7.43 2.90 -11.14
N TRP A 72 -6.38 3.13 -10.33
CA TRP A 72 -5.91 4.47 -9.92
C TRP A 72 -4.52 4.84 -10.45
N GLU A 73 -3.99 4.09 -11.42
CA GLU A 73 -2.61 4.25 -11.91
C GLU A 73 -2.25 5.70 -12.23
N SER A 74 -3.08 6.37 -13.05
CA SER A 74 -2.81 7.73 -13.52
C SER A 74 -2.72 8.75 -12.39
N ASP A 75 -3.60 8.65 -11.40
CA ASP A 75 -3.63 9.58 -10.26
C ASP A 75 -2.44 9.36 -9.31
N VAL A 76 -2.16 8.10 -8.96
CA VAL A 76 -1.02 7.76 -8.08
C VAL A 76 0.30 8.11 -8.76
N ARG A 77 0.44 7.84 -10.06
CA ARG A 77 1.65 8.18 -10.81
C ARG A 77 1.88 9.69 -10.87
N ALA A 78 0.85 10.46 -11.20
CA ALA A 78 0.93 11.92 -11.22
C ALA A 78 1.25 12.52 -9.82
N ALA A 79 0.78 11.88 -8.75
CA ALA A 79 1.10 12.29 -7.38
C ALA A 79 2.54 11.94 -6.98
N ILE A 80 3.06 10.77 -7.39
CA ILE A 80 4.46 10.39 -7.17
C ILE A 80 5.40 11.36 -7.89
N ASP A 81 5.14 11.65 -9.16
CA ASP A 81 5.98 12.55 -9.96
C ASP A 81 6.00 13.97 -9.38
N ARG A 82 4.86 14.46 -8.88
CA ARG A 82 4.82 15.72 -8.13
C ARG A 82 5.62 15.67 -6.84
N GLY A 83 5.49 14.60 -6.05
CA GLY A 83 6.22 14.45 -4.79
C GLY A 83 7.74 14.40 -4.99
N LYS A 84 8.22 13.71 -6.03
CA LYS A 84 9.65 13.64 -6.39
C LYS A 84 10.23 14.98 -6.82
N ARG A 85 9.45 15.84 -7.47
CA ARG A 85 9.90 17.19 -7.88
C ARG A 85 9.94 18.19 -6.73
N ALA A 86 9.24 17.90 -5.63
CA ALA A 86 9.18 18.76 -4.44
C ALA A 86 10.19 18.34 -3.35
N SER A 87 10.95 17.27 -3.58
CA SER A 87 12.00 16.74 -2.69
C SER A 87 13.36 17.10 -3.23
#